data_AF-A0A7C4Z7T9-F1
#
_entry.id   AF-A0A7C4Z7T9-F1
#
_cell.length_a   1.000
_cell.length_b   1.000
_cell.length_c   1.000
_cell.angle_alpha   90.00
_cell.angle_beta   90.00
_cell.angle_gamma   90.00
#
_symmetry.space_group_name_H-M   'P 1'
#
loop_
_entity.id
_entity.type
_entity.pdbx_description
1 polymer ?
#
loop_
_entity_poly.entity_id
_entity_poly.type
_entity_poly.pdbx_seq_one_letter_code
_entity_poly.pdbx_strand_id
1 'polypeptide(L)'
;MSTIALSAPPSEQPNPPPAATADSPIGINGIKWFHARNSPHILQYAERQMVRMKSLGVTWDRFDEWWSVIEPEQGKFDWRFTDRVVEFYVRTMPILCYKTQLTEAAECGAHPQCALLGYSHAVAHPVEQAPPAP
;
A
#
# COMPACT_ATOMS: atom_id res chain seq x y z
N MET A 1 -50.03 28.09 -40.82
CA MET A 1 -49.14 26.98 -40.42
C MET A 1 -47.91 27.61 -39.81
N SER A 2 -47.68 27.44 -38.50
CA SER A 2 -46.60 28.11 -37.76
C SER A 2 -45.51 27.10 -37.45
N THR A 3 -44.30 27.32 -37.96
CA THR A 3 -43.13 26.48 -37.72
C THR A 3 -42.40 26.97 -36.47
N ILE A 4 -42.34 26.13 -35.44
CA ILE A 4 -41.49 26.36 -34.26
C ILE A 4 -40.08 25.89 -34.62
N ALA A 5 -39.13 26.81 -34.64
CA ALA A 5 -37.72 26.49 -34.81
C ALA A 5 -37.16 25.90 -33.50
N LEU A 6 -36.68 24.66 -33.57
CA LEU A 6 -36.00 23.98 -32.47
C LEU A 6 -34.58 24.52 -32.37
N SER A 7 -34.29 25.31 -31.33
CA SER A 7 -32.93 25.78 -31.05
C SER A 7 -32.10 24.61 -30.52
N ALA A 8 -30.90 24.43 -31.05
CA ALA A 8 -29.97 23.41 -30.57
C ALA A 8 -29.56 23.69 -29.11
N PRO A 9 -29.36 22.66 -28.27
CA PRO A 9 -28.88 22.86 -26.91
C PRO A 9 -27.46 23.45 -26.95
N PRO A 10 -27.11 24.38 -26.03
CA PRO A 10 -25.76 24.91 -25.94
C PRO A 10 -24.78 23.76 -25.69
N SER A 11 -23.65 23.78 -26.41
CA SER A 11 -22.61 22.77 -26.23
C SER A 11 -22.05 22.89 -24.81
N GLU A 12 -22.27 21.88 -23.99
CA GLU A 12 -21.71 21.80 -22.64
C GLU A 12 -20.19 21.62 -22.78
N GLN A 13 -19.44 22.70 -22.61
CA GLN A 13 -17.99 22.57 -22.48
C GLN A 13 -17.70 21.87 -21.14
N PRO A 14 -16.76 20.91 -21.11
CA PRO A 14 -16.37 20.28 -19.85
C PRO A 14 -15.89 21.35 -18.88
N ASN A 15 -16.45 21.38 -17.68
CA ASN A 15 -15.94 22.25 -16.63
C ASN A 15 -14.45 21.94 -16.41
N PRO A 16 -13.60 22.97 -16.26
CA PRO A 16 -12.21 22.73 -15.87
C PRO A 16 -12.19 21.97 -14.54
N PRO A 17 -11.25 21.03 -14.34
CA PRO A 17 -11.15 20.31 -13.08
C PRO A 17 -11.01 21.33 -11.94
N PRO A 18 -11.71 21.14 -10.82
CA PRO A 18 -11.59 22.04 -9.68
C PRO A 18 -10.12 22.13 -9.28
N ALA A 19 -9.61 23.34 -9.11
CA ALA A 19 -8.27 23.55 -8.60
C ALA A 19 -8.16 22.83 -7.24
N ALA A 20 -7.19 21.93 -7.11
CA ALA A 20 -6.93 21.25 -5.84
C ALA A 20 -6.57 22.31 -4.79
N THR A 21 -7.54 22.72 -3.98
CA THR A 21 -7.28 23.59 -2.84
C THR A 21 -6.54 22.77 -1.79
N ALA A 22 -5.57 23.37 -1.09
CA ALA A 22 -4.78 22.69 -0.05
C ALA A 22 -5.63 22.02 1.04
N ASP A 23 -6.92 22.37 1.13
CA ASP A 23 -7.89 21.93 2.11
C ASP A 23 -8.83 20.82 1.64
N SER A 24 -8.63 20.20 0.46
CA SER A 24 -9.47 19.07 0.06
C SER A 24 -9.45 17.98 1.15
N PRO A 25 -10.62 17.56 1.66
CA PRO A 25 -10.69 16.51 2.68
C PRO A 25 -10.44 15.13 2.09
N ILE A 26 -10.39 15.01 0.76
CA ILE A 26 -10.32 13.74 0.06
C ILE A 26 -8.86 13.26 -0.02
N GLY A 27 -8.60 12.18 0.69
CA GLY A 27 -7.43 11.33 0.49
C GLY A 27 -7.85 9.99 -0.07
N ILE A 28 -6.97 9.39 -0.88
CA ILE A 28 -7.13 8.00 -1.33
C ILE A 28 -5.88 7.21 -0.94
N ASN A 29 -5.87 5.90 -1.18
CA ASN A 29 -4.66 5.06 -1.08
C ASN A 29 -4.24 4.70 -2.51
N GLY A 30 -3.77 5.72 -3.22
CA GLY A 30 -3.52 5.68 -4.66
C GLY A 30 -2.15 5.10 -5.01
N ILE A 31 -1.16 5.23 -4.12
CA ILE A 31 0.19 4.71 -4.34
C ILE A 31 0.46 3.52 -3.42
N LYS A 32 0.65 2.36 -4.03
CA LYS A 32 0.87 1.09 -3.32
C LYS A 32 2.34 0.84 -2.97
N TRP A 33 2.95 1.75 -2.21
CA TRP A 33 4.40 1.75 -1.90
C TRP A 33 4.92 0.40 -1.40
N PHE A 34 4.35 -0.13 -0.31
CA PHE A 34 4.87 -1.35 0.33
C PHE A 34 4.58 -2.63 -0.47
N HIS A 35 3.49 -2.64 -1.25
CA HIS A 35 3.16 -3.75 -2.16
C HIS A 35 4.14 -3.84 -3.34
N ALA A 36 4.65 -2.70 -3.80
CA ALA A 36 5.55 -2.62 -4.94
C ALA A 36 6.99 -2.22 -4.55
N ARG A 37 7.37 -2.36 -3.27
CA ARG A 37 8.68 -1.93 -2.73
C ARG A 37 9.90 -2.56 -3.41
N ASN A 38 9.74 -3.79 -3.93
CA ASN A 38 10.79 -4.52 -4.62
C ASN A 38 10.84 -4.19 -6.12
N SER A 39 9.94 -3.34 -6.63
CA SER A 39 9.95 -2.94 -8.03
C SER A 39 11.00 -1.85 -8.26
N PRO A 40 11.88 -1.99 -9.27
CA PRO A 40 12.80 -0.92 -9.64
C PRO A 40 12.07 0.30 -10.21
N HIS A 41 10.79 0.15 -10.59
CA HIS A 41 9.97 1.21 -11.20
C HIS A 41 9.03 1.90 -10.21
N ILE A 42 9.18 1.69 -8.89
CA ILE A 42 8.25 2.22 -7.89
C ILE A 42 8.13 3.75 -7.93
N LEU A 43 9.24 4.48 -8.08
CA LEU A 43 9.21 5.94 -8.18
C LEU A 43 8.43 6.42 -9.41
N GLN A 44 8.74 5.86 -10.58
CA GLN A 44 8.08 6.22 -11.83
C GLN A 44 6.58 5.93 -11.77
N TYR A 45 6.19 4.84 -11.09
CA TYR A 45 4.78 4.55 -10.82
C TYR A 45 4.17 5.59 -9.88
N ALA A 46 4.81 5.90 -8.75
CA ALA A 46 4.34 6.86 -7.76
C ALA A 46 4.14 8.26 -8.35
N GLU A 47 5.09 8.75 -9.15
CA GLU A 47 5.01 10.03 -9.85
C GLU A 47 3.78 10.09 -10.78
N ARG A 48 3.57 9.03 -11.59
CA ARG A 48 2.41 8.95 -12.48
C ARG A 48 1.09 8.91 -11.72
N GLN A 49 1.03 8.17 -10.62
CA GLN A 49 -0.17 8.15 -9.77
C GLN A 49 -0.42 9.51 -9.13
N MET A 50 0.63 10.19 -8.68
CA MET A 50 0.49 11.51 -8.05
C MET A 50 -0.06 12.55 -9.03
N VAL A 51 0.37 12.53 -10.29
CA VAL A 51 -0.22 13.39 -11.34
C VAL A 51 -1.72 13.11 -11.52
N ARG A 52 -2.11 11.84 -11.57
CA ARG A 52 -3.53 11.44 -11.70
C ARG A 52 -4.36 11.85 -10.49
N MET A 53 -3.84 11.59 -9.29
CA MET A 53 -4.47 11.98 -8.03
C MET A 53 -4.71 13.48 -7.97
N LYS A 54 -3.70 14.30 -8.33
CA LYS A 54 -3.83 15.76 -8.40
C LYS A 54 -4.91 16.18 -9.40
N SER A 55 -5.00 15.53 -10.57
CA SER A 55 -6.05 15.83 -11.56
C SER A 55 -7.47 15.50 -11.09
N LEU A 56 -7.60 14.65 -10.06
CA LEU A 56 -8.86 14.28 -9.41
C LEU A 56 -9.16 15.13 -8.17
N GLY A 57 -8.35 16.14 -7.85
CA GLY A 57 -8.53 16.98 -6.65
C GLY A 57 -8.15 16.29 -5.34
N VAL A 58 -7.42 15.17 -5.40
CA VAL A 58 -6.86 14.50 -4.22
C VAL A 58 -5.61 15.26 -3.77
N THR A 59 -5.56 15.60 -2.48
CA THR A 59 -4.50 16.46 -1.91
C THR A 59 -3.58 15.74 -0.94
N TRP A 60 -3.95 14.53 -0.51
CA TRP A 60 -3.12 13.70 0.36
C TRP A 60 -3.34 12.22 0.04
N ASP A 61 -2.33 11.41 0.34
CA ASP A 61 -2.39 9.96 0.15
C ASP A 61 -2.31 9.26 1.49
N ARG A 62 -3.03 8.15 1.62
CA ARG A 62 -2.88 7.19 2.69
C ARG A 62 -2.00 6.07 2.17
N PHE A 63 -1.01 5.59 2.93
CA PHE A 63 -0.23 4.40 2.53
C PHE A 63 -0.20 3.35 3.64
N ASP A 64 0.06 2.10 3.25
CA ASP A 64 0.20 0.95 4.15
C ASP A 64 1.66 0.82 4.59
N GLU A 65 1.95 0.96 5.88
CA GLU A 65 3.28 0.72 6.45
C GLU A 65 3.35 -0.68 7.03
N TRP A 66 4.15 -1.56 6.44
CA TRP A 66 4.20 -2.94 6.92
C TRP A 66 5.18 -3.09 8.08
N TRP A 67 4.69 -3.54 9.23
CA TRP A 67 5.53 -3.76 10.41
C TRP A 67 6.68 -4.72 10.11
N SER A 68 6.46 -5.78 9.35
CA SER A 68 7.51 -6.74 8.96
C SER A 68 8.60 -6.16 8.04
N VAL A 69 8.39 -4.95 7.51
CA VAL A 69 9.42 -4.22 6.74
C VAL A 69 10.15 -3.24 7.65
N ILE A 70 9.44 -2.63 8.58
CA ILE A 70 9.96 -1.68 9.57
C ILE A 70 10.77 -2.41 10.66
N GLU A 71 10.30 -3.53 11.15
CA GLU A 71 10.95 -4.39 12.15
C GLU A 71 11.04 -5.81 11.56
N PRO A 72 12.01 -6.07 10.66
CA PRO A 72 12.18 -7.40 10.07
C PRO A 72 12.67 -8.46 11.06
N GLU A 73 13.34 -8.02 12.15
CA GLU A 73 13.71 -8.85 13.30
C GLU A 73 13.34 -8.08 14.56
N GLN A 74 12.80 -8.76 15.59
CA GLN A 74 12.40 -8.13 16.85
C GLN A 74 13.51 -7.25 17.44
N GLY A 75 13.20 -5.98 17.69
CA GLY A 75 14.10 -4.95 18.18
C GLY A 75 15.03 -4.32 17.14
N LYS A 76 15.04 -4.80 15.88
CA LYS A 76 15.87 -4.25 14.80
C LYS A 76 15.02 -3.50 13.79
N PHE A 77 15.05 -2.18 13.88
CA PHE A 77 14.23 -1.32 13.03
C PHE A 77 14.98 -0.84 11.77
N ASP A 78 14.30 -0.84 10.63
CA ASP A 78 14.72 -0.28 9.35
C ASP A 78 13.64 0.68 8.80
N TRP A 79 13.86 1.98 9.02
CA TRP A 79 12.94 3.05 8.60
C TRP A 79 13.23 3.58 7.18
N ARG A 80 14.32 3.15 6.53
CA ARG A 80 14.83 3.78 5.30
C ARG A 80 13.80 3.81 4.17
N PHE A 81 12.99 2.75 4.04
CA PHE A 81 11.93 2.72 3.04
C PHE A 81 10.78 3.66 3.41
N THR A 82 10.36 3.67 4.68
CA THR A 82 9.33 4.59 5.20
C THR A 82 9.75 6.06 5.02
N ASP A 83 10.98 6.40 5.39
CA ASP A 83 11.53 7.76 5.25
C ASP A 83 11.44 8.23 3.80
N ARG A 84 11.86 7.39 2.84
CA ARG A 84 11.76 7.68 1.41
C ARG A 84 10.33 7.91 0.94
N VAL A 85 9.35 7.19 1.51
CA VAL A 85 7.93 7.37 1.18
C VAL A 85 7.41 8.69 1.75
N VAL A 86 7.73 9.01 3.01
CA VAL A 86 7.30 10.25 3.65
C VAL A 86 7.90 11.47 2.94
N GLU A 87 9.19 11.43 2.58
CA GLU A 87 9.89 12.48 1.82
C GLU A 87 9.26 12.75 0.43
N PHE A 88 8.59 11.76 -0.16
CA PHE A 88 7.89 11.93 -1.44
C PHE A 88 6.64 12.81 -1.31
N TYR A 89 5.99 12.84 -0.14
CA TYR A 89 4.71 13.53 0.04
C TYR A 89 4.84 14.91 0.68
N VAL A 90 3.98 15.83 0.25
CA VAL A 90 3.71 17.08 0.99
C VAL A 90 2.70 16.85 2.12
N ARG A 91 1.77 15.89 1.93
CA ARG A 91 0.74 15.53 2.92
C ARG A 91 0.38 14.05 2.77
N THR A 92 0.49 13.30 3.85
CA THR A 92 0.23 11.85 3.85
C THR A 92 -0.30 11.36 5.19
N MET A 93 -0.97 10.20 5.17
CA MET A 93 -1.42 9.48 6.36
C MET A 93 -0.89 8.04 6.32
N PRO A 94 0.18 7.72 7.05
CA PRO A 94 0.61 6.34 7.19
C PRO A 94 -0.43 5.56 7.99
N ILE A 95 -0.72 4.33 7.58
CA ILE A 95 -1.44 3.36 8.39
C ILE A 95 -0.50 2.19 8.67
N LEU A 96 -0.21 2.00 9.94
CA LEU A 96 0.63 0.91 10.40
C LEU A 96 -0.12 -0.42 10.26
N CYS A 97 0.33 -1.24 9.32
CA CYS A 97 -0.12 -2.59 9.09
C CYS A 97 0.78 -3.55 9.86
N TYR A 98 0.42 -3.82 11.11
CA TYR A 98 0.91 -5.00 11.79
C TYR A 98 0.12 -6.20 11.28
N LYS A 99 0.82 -7.26 10.87
CA LYS A 99 0.21 -8.58 11.01
C LYS A 99 0.09 -8.79 12.51
N THR A 100 -1.06 -9.19 13.02
CA THR A 100 -1.14 -9.85 14.33
C THR A 100 -0.44 -11.21 14.23
N GLN A 101 0.89 -11.20 14.07
CA GLN A 101 1.73 -12.34 14.39
C GLN A 101 1.74 -12.45 15.90
N LEU A 102 0.66 -13.00 16.45
CA LEU A 102 0.66 -13.60 17.79
C LEU A 102 1.43 -14.94 17.80
N THR A 103 2.30 -15.16 16.83
CA THR A 103 3.06 -16.39 16.60
C THR A 103 4.22 -16.12 15.65
N GLU A 104 5.24 -15.38 16.10
CA GLU A 104 6.57 -15.76 15.65
C GLU A 104 6.91 -17.07 16.36
N ALA A 105 7.19 -18.13 15.59
CA ALA A 105 7.64 -19.41 16.12
C ALA A 105 8.92 -19.27 16.98
N ALA A 106 9.63 -18.14 16.88
CA ALA A 106 10.75 -17.79 17.75
C ALA A 106 10.34 -17.52 19.21
N GLU A 107 9.14 -16.93 19.44
CA GLU A 107 8.61 -16.70 20.80
C GLU A 107 7.80 -17.89 21.35
N CYS A 108 7.21 -18.73 20.48
CA CYS A 108 6.46 -19.92 20.93
C CYS A 108 7.35 -21.07 21.44
N GLY A 109 8.69 -20.95 21.43
CA GLY A 109 9.60 -21.99 21.92
C GLY A 109 9.42 -22.37 23.40
N ALA A 110 8.68 -21.58 24.20
CA ALA A 110 8.53 -21.81 25.63
C ALA A 110 7.08 -21.74 26.18
N HIS A 111 6.06 -21.45 25.36
CA HIS A 111 4.71 -21.18 25.91
C HIS A 111 3.69 -22.29 25.59
N PRO A 112 3.19 -23.06 26.58
CA PRO A 112 2.29 -24.21 26.38
C PRO A 112 0.90 -23.86 25.82
N GLN A 113 0.56 -22.57 25.74
CA GLN A 113 -0.73 -22.11 25.19
C GLN A 113 -0.73 -21.94 23.66
N CYS A 114 0.43 -22.00 22.97
CA CYS A 114 0.48 -21.92 21.51
C CYS A 114 -0.14 -23.16 20.81
N ALA A 115 -0.27 -24.29 21.51
CA ALA A 115 -0.75 -25.56 20.93
C ALA A 115 -2.27 -25.59 20.61
N LEU A 116 -3.05 -24.62 21.09
CA LEU A 116 -4.51 -24.64 20.98
C LEU A 116 -5.06 -24.05 19.67
N LEU A 117 -4.22 -23.40 18.85
CA LEU A 117 -4.67 -22.66 17.66
C LEU A 117 -4.44 -23.39 16.32
N GLY A 118 -4.11 -24.69 16.33
CA GLY A 118 -4.28 -25.53 15.15
C GLY A 118 -3.40 -25.20 13.94
N TYR A 119 -2.19 -24.68 14.14
CA TYR A 119 -1.20 -24.59 13.06
C TYR A 119 -0.67 -25.99 12.73
N SER A 120 -1.31 -26.67 11.78
CA SER A 120 -0.74 -27.84 11.14
C SER A 120 0.51 -27.42 10.35
N HIS A 121 1.60 -28.11 10.62
CA HIS A 121 2.91 -27.95 10.03
C HIS A 121 2.86 -27.72 8.51
N ALA A 122 3.27 -26.53 8.07
CA ALA A 122 3.91 -26.34 6.78
C ALA A 122 5.34 -25.84 7.01
N VAL A 123 6.09 -26.56 7.86
CA VAL A 123 7.55 -26.47 7.82
C VAL A 123 7.96 -27.31 6.62
N ALA A 124 8.42 -26.66 5.56
CA ALA A 124 9.18 -27.34 4.53
C ALA A 124 10.38 -28.00 5.23
N HIS A 125 10.34 -29.32 5.37
CA HIS A 125 11.50 -30.09 5.78
C HIS A 125 12.61 -29.84 4.75
N PRO A 126 13.88 -29.68 5.16
CA PRO A 126 14.98 -29.79 4.21
C PRO A 126 14.92 -31.19 3.61
N VAL A 127 15.00 -31.27 2.29
CA VAL A 127 15.17 -32.54 1.57
C VAL A 127 16.48 -33.15 2.06
N GLU A 128 16.38 -34.12 2.95
CA GLU A 128 17.48 -34.99 3.33
C GLU A 128 17.91 -35.73 2.06
N GLN A 129 19.14 -35.46 1.60
CA GLN A 129 19.72 -36.16 0.47
C GLN A 129 19.83 -37.64 0.83
N ALA A 130 19.14 -38.50 0.08
CA ALA A 130 19.23 -39.94 0.24
C ALA A 130 20.70 -40.41 0.08
N PRO A 131 21.18 -41.33 0.92
CA PRO A 131 22.52 -41.90 0.76
C PRO A 131 22.61 -42.68 -0.57
N PRO A 132 23.79 -42.73 -1.21
CA PRO A 132 23.96 -43.49 -2.45
C PRO A 132 23.73 -44.98 -2.18
N ALA A 133 22.97 -45.61 -3.08
CA ALA A 133 22.68 -47.04 -3.05
C ALA A 133 23.98 -47.88 -3.23
N PRO A 134 24.04 -49.09 -2.66
CA PRO A 134 25.22 -49.96 -2.69
C PRO A 134 25.57 -50.50 -4.09
#